data_AF-A0A2U1C4D0-F1
#
_entry.id   AF-A0A2U1C4D0-F1
#
_cell.length_a   1.000
_cell.length_b   1.000
_cell.length_c   1.000
_cell.angle_alpha   90.00
_cell.angle_beta   90.00
_cell.angle_gamma   90.00
#
_symmetry.space_group_name_H-M   'P 1'
#
loop_
_entity.id
_entity.type
_entity.pdbx_description
1 polymer ?
#
loop_
_entity_poly.entity_id
_entity_poly.type
_entity_poly.pdbx_seq_one_letter_code
_entity_poly.pdbx_strand_id
1 'polypeptide(L)'
;MPFPPSERKALLAVKGVGPTVVARLEQMGYESLAHLSKSNALDIVSKASVIVGSTCWKNSPQARAAIQSAIALAQSHHAKPT
;
A
#
# COMPACT_ATOMS: atom_id res chain seq x y z
N MET A 1 -7.86 9.87 6.55
CA MET A 1 -8.67 8.83 7.23
C MET A 1 -7.97 7.47 7.11
N PRO A 2 -8.03 6.59 8.11
CA PRO A 2 -7.47 5.25 8.00
C PRO A 2 -8.24 4.41 6.96
N PHE A 3 -7.60 3.38 6.41
CA PHE A 3 -8.30 2.45 5.51
C PHE A 3 -9.52 1.85 6.23
N PRO A 4 -10.64 1.66 5.53
CA PRO A 4 -11.78 0.96 6.12
C PRO A 4 -11.36 -0.47 6.52
N PRO A 5 -11.91 -1.00 7.63
CA PRO A 5 -11.44 -2.25 8.23
C PRO A 5 -11.49 -3.44 7.25
N SER A 6 -12.45 -3.47 6.33
CA SER A 6 -12.56 -4.48 5.27
C SER A 6 -11.36 -4.44 4.30
N GLU A 7 -10.97 -3.24 3.85
CA GLU A 7 -9.82 -3.06 2.95
C GLU A 7 -8.51 -3.31 3.69
N ARG A 8 -8.41 -2.84 4.93
CA ARG A 8 -7.26 -3.08 5.80
C ARG A 8 -7.01 -4.58 5.98
N LYS A 9 -8.07 -5.35 6.18
CA LYS A 9 -8.01 -6.82 6.31
C LYS A 9 -7.60 -7.49 4.99
N ALA A 10 -8.07 -6.99 3.86
CA ALA A 10 -7.66 -7.47 2.54
C ALA A 10 -6.16 -7.20 2.29
N LEU A 11 -5.67 -6.01 2.64
CA LEU A 11 -4.23 -5.67 2.58
C LEU A 11 -3.40 -6.58 3.49
N LEU A 12 -3.82 -6.79 4.74
CA LEU A 12 -3.13 -7.69 5.68
C LEU A 12 -3.15 -9.16 5.26
N ALA A 13 -4.09 -9.57 4.40
CA ALA A 13 -4.13 -10.91 3.82
C ALA A 13 -3.11 -11.10 2.68
N VAL A 14 -2.56 -10.00 2.13
CA VAL A 14 -1.54 -10.06 1.08
C VAL A 14 -0.20 -10.47 1.69
N LYS A 15 0.39 -11.53 1.14
CA LYS A 15 1.70 -12.02 1.57
C LYS A 15 2.77 -10.94 1.36
N GLY A 16 3.42 -10.53 2.45
CA GLY A 16 4.43 -9.47 2.47
C GLY A 16 3.90 -8.08 2.86
N VAL A 17 2.58 -7.88 2.90
CA VAL A 17 1.96 -6.64 3.40
C VAL A 17 1.67 -6.80 4.89
N GLY A 18 2.56 -6.26 5.71
CA GLY A 18 2.39 -6.24 7.17
C GLY A 18 1.57 -5.04 7.67
N PRO A 19 1.21 -5.02 8.97
CA PRO A 19 0.54 -3.88 9.60
C PRO A 19 1.36 -2.59 9.49
N THR A 20 2.69 -2.69 9.47
CA THR A 20 3.60 -1.57 9.22
C THR A 20 3.38 -0.95 7.84
N VAL A 21 3.15 -1.77 6.81
CA VAL A 21 2.96 -1.26 5.44
C VAL A 21 1.66 -0.47 5.35
N VAL A 22 0.59 -1.01 5.93
CA VAL A 22 -0.71 -0.34 6.01
C VAL A 22 -0.60 0.98 6.78
N ALA A 23 0.01 0.97 7.96
CA ALA A 23 0.17 2.18 8.77
C ALA A 23 0.95 3.28 8.01
N ARG A 24 1.95 2.91 7.21
CA ARG A 24 2.69 3.86 6.36
C ARG A 24 1.83 4.42 5.24
N LEU A 25 1.02 3.59 4.59
CA LEU A 25 0.08 4.05 3.58
C LEU A 25 -0.92 5.04 4.18
N GLU A 26 -1.42 4.79 5.40
CA GLU A 26 -2.30 5.72 6.12
C GLU A 26 -1.61 7.04 6.44
N GLN A 27 -0.33 7.01 6.86
CA GLN A 27 0.48 8.22 7.07
C GLN A 27 0.76 9.01 5.79
N MET A 28 0.79 8.34 4.65
CA MET A 28 0.91 8.97 3.33
C MET A 28 -0.40 9.59 2.84
N GLY A 29 -1.51 9.40 3.55
CA GLY A 29 -2.83 9.87 3.12
C GLY A 29 -3.53 8.95 2.12
N TYR A 30 -3.12 7.67 2.04
CA TYR A 30 -3.91 6.67 1.33
C TYR A 30 -5.07 6.22 2.22
N GLU A 31 -6.28 6.48 1.75
CA GLU A 31 -7.52 6.29 2.53
C GLU A 31 -8.39 5.17 1.97
N SER A 32 -8.09 4.70 0.75
CA SER A 32 -8.87 3.66 0.08
C SER A 32 -8.04 2.86 -0.92
N LEU A 33 -8.46 1.62 -1.18
CA LEU A 33 -7.91 0.80 -2.27
C LEU A 33 -8.10 1.48 -3.63
N ALA A 34 -9.19 2.20 -3.84
CA ALA A 34 -9.42 2.96 -5.07
C ALA A 34 -8.33 4.04 -5.31
N HIS A 35 -7.85 4.67 -4.24
CA HIS A 35 -6.77 5.67 -4.33
C HIS A 35 -5.40 4.99 -4.50
N LEU A 36 -5.21 3.84 -3.84
CA LEU A 36 -4.01 3.01 -3.98
C LEU A 36 -3.89 2.42 -5.39
N SER A 37 -4.97 1.95 -5.99
CA SER A 37 -5.00 1.27 -7.29
C SER A 37 -4.61 2.18 -8.46
N LYS A 38 -4.88 3.48 -8.32
CA LYS A 38 -4.48 4.56 -9.24
C LYS A 38 -3.04 5.03 -9.01
N SER A 39 -2.46 4.68 -7.86
CA SER A 39 -1.11 5.09 -7.48
C SER A 39 -0.09 4.07 -7.95
N ASN A 40 1.11 4.54 -8.27
CA ASN A 40 2.16 3.68 -8.79
C ASN A 40 3.07 3.18 -7.67
N ALA A 41 3.44 1.89 -7.69
CA ALA A 41 4.22 1.29 -6.61
C ALA A 41 5.51 2.05 -6.34
N LEU A 42 6.25 2.39 -7.41
CA LEU A 42 7.48 3.19 -7.37
C LEU A 42 7.28 4.56 -6.70
N ASP A 43 6.16 5.23 -6.97
CA ASP A 43 5.85 6.54 -6.42
C ASP A 43 5.60 6.44 -4.90
N ILE A 44 4.86 5.41 -4.49
CA ILE A 44 4.60 5.11 -3.08
C ILE A 44 5.90 4.79 -2.34
N VAL A 45 6.76 3.90 -2.86
CA VAL A 45 8.03 3.58 -2.15
C VAL A 45 8.98 4.78 -2.13
N SER A 46 8.98 5.64 -3.16
CA SER A 46 9.72 6.91 -3.12
C SER A 46 9.19 7.83 -2.02
N LYS A 47 7.88 8.08 -1.98
CA LYS A 47 7.25 8.90 -0.93
C LYS A 47 7.47 8.33 0.47
N ALA A 48 7.31 7.01 0.62
CA ALA A 48 7.57 6.30 1.86
C ALA A 48 9.02 6.51 2.33
N SER A 49 10.01 6.42 1.43
CA SER A 49 11.41 6.62 1.79
C SER A 49 11.73 8.04 2.27
N VAL A 50 11.05 9.04 1.72
CA VAL A 50 11.17 10.44 2.15
C VAL A 50 10.53 10.65 3.53
N ILE A 51 9.33 10.10 3.76
CA ILE A 51 8.60 10.26 5.03
C ILE A 51 9.29 9.52 6.18
N VAL A 52 9.80 8.32 5.93
CA VAL A 52 10.50 7.50 6.92
C VAL A 52 11.96 7.94 7.10
N GLY A 53 12.49 8.82 6.24
CA GLY A 53 13.88 9.25 6.26
C GLY A 53 14.88 8.10 6.05
N SER A 54 14.43 6.98 5.49
CA SER A 54 15.26 5.79 5.30
C SER A 54 15.06 5.19 3.91
N THR A 55 16.17 4.79 3.29
CA THR A 55 16.18 4.14 1.97
C THR A 55 15.69 2.69 2.00
N CYS A 56 15.50 2.11 3.20
CA CYS A 56 15.05 0.74 3.39
C CYS A 56 13.80 0.41 2.55
N TRP A 57 12.86 1.35 2.40
CA TRP A 57 11.67 1.12 1.58
C TRP A 57 11.94 1.12 0.07
N LYS A 58 12.72 2.08 -0.42
CA LYS A 58 13.07 2.19 -1.85
C LYS A 58 14.04 1.10 -2.31
N ASN A 59 14.94 0.67 -1.43
CA ASN A 59 16.02 -0.27 -1.73
C ASN A 59 15.69 -1.71 -1.32
N SER A 60 14.65 -1.93 -0.52
CA SER A 60 14.20 -3.28 -0.17
C SER A 60 13.30 -3.86 -1.26
N PRO A 61 13.69 -4.98 -1.88
CA PRO A 61 12.82 -5.67 -2.84
C PRO A 61 11.53 -6.17 -2.18
N GLN A 62 11.55 -6.47 -0.88
CA GLN A 62 10.36 -6.90 -0.14
C GLN A 62 9.34 -5.77 0.00
N ALA A 63 9.78 -4.55 0.33
CA ALA A 63 8.87 -3.40 0.45
C ALA A 63 8.21 -3.08 -0.90
N ARG A 64 8.99 -3.09 -1.98
CA ARG A 64 8.46 -2.89 -3.34
C ARG A 64 7.46 -3.99 -3.73
N ALA A 65 7.78 -5.25 -3.46
CA ALA A 65 6.89 -6.37 -3.76
C ALA A 65 5.57 -6.31 -2.94
N ALA A 66 5.66 -5.90 -1.67
CA ALA A 66 4.49 -5.70 -0.82
C ALA A 66 3.57 -4.60 -1.38
N ILE A 67 4.13 -3.44 -1.76
CA ILE A 67 3.36 -2.35 -2.35
C ILE A 67 2.76 -2.73 -3.71
N GLN A 68 3.52 -3.43 -4.56
CA GLN A 68 2.99 -3.92 -5.84
C GLN A 68 1.82 -4.89 -5.62
N SER A 69 1.95 -5.82 -4.67
CA SER A 69 0.88 -6.77 -4.35
C SER A 69 -0.34 -6.08 -3.76
N ALA A 70 -0.14 -5.06 -2.91
CA ALA A 70 -1.20 -4.22 -2.37
C ALA A 70 -1.96 -3.47 -3.49
N ILE A 71 -1.24 -2.88 -4.45
CA ILE A 71 -1.86 -2.20 -5.61
C ILE A 71 -2.61 -3.19 -6.50
N ALA A 72 -2.03 -4.37 -6.78
CA ALA A 72 -2.69 -5.40 -7.59
C ALA A 72 -4.00 -5.89 -6.94
N LEU A 73 -3.97 -6.10 -5.62
CA LEU A 73 -5.18 -6.39 -4.83
C LEU A 73 -6.18 -5.23 -4.94
N ALA A 74 -5.71 -3.99 -4.78
CA ALA A 74 -6.54 -2.80 -4.85
C ALA A 74 -7.21 -2.63 -6.22
N GLN A 75 -6.50 -2.90 -7.32
CA GLN A 75 -7.03 -2.89 -8.69
C GLN A 75 -8.08 -3.99 -8.87
N SER A 76 -7.83 -5.19 -8.33
CA SER A 76 -8.77 -6.31 -8.37
C SER A 76 -10.05 -6.02 -7.57
N HIS A 77 -9.92 -5.33 -6.43
CA HIS A 77 -11.06 -4.88 -5.63
C HIS A 77 -11.84 -3.74 -6.31
N HIS A 78 -11.14 -2.78 -6.94
CA HIS A 78 -11.78 -1.66 -7.64
C HIS A 78 -12.54 -2.10 -8.90
N ALA A 79 -12.07 -3.16 -9.58
CA ALA A 79 -12.75 -3.73 -10.74
C ALA A 79 -14.05 -4.48 -10.40
N LYS A 80 -14.39 -4.62 -9.11
CA LYS A 80 -15.61 -5.29 -8.66
C LYS A 80 -16.59 -4.26 -8.06
N PRO A 81 -17.37 -3.55 -8.89
CA PRO A 81 -18.55 -2.85 -8.40
C PRO A 81 -19.58 -3.94 -8.04
N THR A 82 -19.91 -4.06 -6.75
CA THR A 82 -21.10 -4.81 -6.30
C THR A 82 -21.93 -3.88 -5.46
#